data_AF-A0A1J5WUF9-F1
#
_entry.id   AF-A0A1J5WUF9-F1
#
_cell.length_a   1.000
_cell.length_b   1.000
_cell.length_c   1.000
_cell.angle_alpha   90.00
_cell.angle_beta   90.00
_cell.angle_gamma   90.00
#
_symmetry.space_group_name_H-M   'P 1'
#
loop_
_entity.id
_entity.type
_entity.pdbx_description
1 polymer ?
#
loop_
_entity_poly.entity_id
_entity_poly.type
_entity_poly.pdbx_seq_one_letter_code
_entity_poly.pdbx_strand_id
1 'polypeptide(L)'
;MFPHRGNRFLERPEGVFIIPETDTKNECMRSQVKWDRIYPGGEHKKTILEYRSPDWFWLALQNEATLLTEKTTVQLSNIAISEELLFVLIRKTNVRVGEEFSIFEHAVNGDCIKDTPRDGVGKPSKYTLSLDGDGENETVSSRTLENIRRIPQNSIECCFREVVIKNTVLISIVPKLKLREGSVLEEIRLAANERKYIEPTQEQMFCVGRIKRIVLIDYAVDILPRLEIQKDNVLEELVLDAKKDEHVAQEQRICVRRIKKIVLVDCAVNILLRLEIQKGSVLEELVLAAKKDEHVAQEQRICVKRIKKIVLIDYAVAVVLRLEIQEGSVLEELTLTAKKEEHAVLAQEQVVCVRRIKKITLRDYAVAVIFNLGLQEDGELEELTLAAWLSQIVAPILAQKRMLCIGRIKKIVLKDHAINILPNLNIRKHGELRWLELHAMGIENFAHLLNVGDRSIDVWDVKTAVYGRHQHEILSKLNGTNTKMFS
;
A
#
# COMPACT_ATOMS: atom_id res chain seq x y z
N MET A 1 -29.28 40.78 4.16
CA MET A 1 -28.40 39.59 4.11
C MET A 1 -29.08 38.61 3.16
N PHE A 2 -28.70 38.60 1.89
CA PHE A 2 -29.30 37.70 0.89
C PHE A 2 -28.83 36.27 1.17
N PRO A 3 -29.70 35.25 1.06
CA PRO A 3 -29.27 33.87 1.20
C PRO A 3 -28.31 33.55 0.05
N HIS A 4 -27.13 33.02 0.35
CA HIS A 4 -26.24 32.46 -0.67
C HIS A 4 -27.03 31.38 -1.44
N ARG A 5 -27.18 31.60 -2.75
CA ARG A 5 -27.88 30.73 -3.70
C ARG A 5 -26.84 29.80 -4.30
N GLY A 6 -27.01 28.48 -4.18
CA GLY A 6 -26.04 27.51 -4.71
C GLY A 6 -26.11 27.34 -6.23
N ASN A 7 -25.05 26.85 -6.85
CA ASN A 7 -25.03 26.37 -8.23
C ASN A 7 -25.01 24.83 -8.24
N ARG A 8 -25.64 24.23 -9.24
CA ARG A 8 -25.57 22.79 -9.53
C ARG A 8 -25.14 22.57 -10.96
N PHE A 9 -24.71 21.36 -11.29
CA PHE A 9 -24.43 20.99 -12.67
C PHE A 9 -25.17 19.72 -13.10
N LEU A 10 -25.36 19.57 -14.41
CA LEU A 10 -25.93 18.37 -15.02
C LEU A 10 -25.09 18.00 -16.24
N GLU A 11 -24.50 16.82 -16.22
CA GLU A 11 -23.77 16.27 -17.36
C GLU A 11 -24.76 15.71 -18.40
N ARG A 12 -24.53 16.04 -19.67
CA ARG A 12 -25.29 15.56 -20.82
C ARG A 12 -24.34 15.07 -21.92
N PRO A 13 -24.82 14.28 -22.90
CA PRO A 13 -24.01 13.89 -24.05
C PRO A 13 -23.38 15.10 -24.77
N GLU A 14 -24.16 16.19 -24.92
CA GLU A 14 -23.79 17.38 -25.68
C GLU A 14 -22.91 18.38 -24.92
N GLY A 15 -22.77 18.24 -23.59
CA GLY A 15 -22.07 19.21 -22.76
C GLY A 15 -22.47 19.17 -21.29
N VAL A 16 -22.29 20.29 -20.62
CA VAL A 16 -22.51 20.46 -19.18
C VAL A 16 -23.40 21.66 -18.94
N PHE A 17 -24.52 21.46 -18.26
CA PHE A 17 -25.35 22.57 -17.81
C PHE A 17 -24.91 23.02 -16.43
N ILE A 18 -24.67 24.33 -16.26
CA ILE A 18 -24.56 24.98 -14.95
C ILE A 18 -25.89 25.64 -14.64
N ILE A 19 -26.48 25.34 -13.48
CA ILE A 19 -27.85 25.73 -13.11
C ILE A 19 -27.83 26.46 -11.77
N PRO A 20 -28.25 27.74 -11.69
CA PRO A 20 -28.42 28.45 -10.43
C PRO A 20 -29.62 27.91 -9.64
N GLU A 21 -29.52 27.86 -8.31
CA GLU A 21 -30.59 27.36 -7.43
C GLU A 21 -31.89 28.18 -7.52
N THR A 22 -31.86 29.42 -8.00
CA THR A 22 -33.07 30.25 -8.20
C THR A 22 -34.02 29.75 -9.27
N ASP A 23 -33.52 28.96 -10.22
CA ASP A 23 -34.35 28.35 -11.28
C ASP A 23 -35.01 27.04 -10.81
N THR A 24 -34.77 26.60 -9.56
CA THR A 24 -35.36 25.36 -9.01
C THR A 24 -36.80 25.49 -8.52
N LYS A 25 -37.56 26.52 -8.97
CA LYS A 25 -39.00 26.66 -8.68
C LYS A 25 -39.89 25.53 -9.21
N ASN A 26 -39.34 24.51 -9.84
CA ASN A 26 -40.07 23.31 -10.23
C ASN A 26 -39.63 22.11 -9.39
N GLU A 27 -40.56 21.53 -8.62
CA GLU A 27 -40.47 20.32 -7.80
C GLU A 27 -40.10 19.02 -8.58
N CYS A 28 -39.48 19.10 -9.75
CA CYS A 28 -39.18 17.96 -10.63
C CYS A 28 -37.73 17.45 -10.60
N MET A 29 -36.93 17.84 -9.60
CA MET A 29 -35.50 17.46 -9.50
C MET A 29 -35.25 16.16 -8.71
N ARG A 30 -36.25 15.28 -8.51
CA ARG A 30 -36.14 14.09 -7.63
C ARG A 30 -35.83 12.76 -8.32
N SER A 31 -35.53 12.70 -9.61
CA SER A 31 -35.16 11.43 -10.25
C SER A 31 -34.40 11.64 -11.56
N GLN A 32 -33.27 10.95 -11.77
CA GLN A 32 -32.57 10.77 -13.05
C GLN A 32 -33.46 10.19 -14.19
N VAL A 33 -34.75 9.95 -13.94
CA VAL A 33 -35.69 9.21 -14.81
C VAL A 33 -36.88 10.07 -15.28
N LYS A 34 -36.98 11.36 -14.91
CA LYS A 34 -38.23 12.14 -15.08
C LYS A 34 -38.17 13.41 -15.94
N TRP A 35 -37.14 13.64 -16.74
CA TRP A 35 -37.23 14.66 -17.80
C TRP A 35 -37.89 14.13 -19.08
N ASP A 36 -37.79 12.83 -19.38
CA ASP A 36 -38.41 12.23 -20.57
C ASP A 36 -39.93 11.99 -20.43
N ARG A 37 -40.52 12.21 -19.25
CA ARG A 37 -41.93 11.87 -18.96
C ARG A 37 -42.85 13.03 -18.57
N ILE A 38 -42.39 14.29 -18.59
CA ILE A 38 -43.19 15.44 -18.07
C ILE A 38 -43.67 16.43 -19.15
N TYR A 39 -43.38 16.20 -20.44
CA TYR A 39 -44.00 17.00 -21.52
C TYR A 39 -44.54 16.18 -22.70
N PRO A 40 -45.66 15.46 -22.53
CA PRO A 40 -46.53 15.11 -23.64
C PRO A 40 -47.52 16.27 -23.86
N GLY A 41 -47.08 17.32 -24.58
CA GLY A 41 -47.93 18.42 -25.03
C GLY A 41 -48.17 19.54 -24.01
N GLY A 42 -47.79 20.76 -24.37
CA GLY A 42 -48.03 21.97 -23.57
C GLY A 42 -46.95 23.03 -23.83
N GLU A 43 -47.37 24.18 -24.33
CA GLU A 43 -46.55 25.30 -24.80
C GLU A 43 -45.61 25.85 -23.72
N HIS A 44 -44.37 25.37 -23.69
CA HIS A 44 -43.13 26.09 -23.33
C HIS A 44 -41.93 25.15 -23.58
N LYS A 45 -41.75 24.73 -24.83
CA LYS A 45 -40.47 24.16 -25.29
C LYS A 45 -39.45 25.30 -25.37
N LYS A 46 -38.74 25.59 -24.27
CA LYS A 46 -37.39 26.11 -24.42
C LYS A 46 -36.54 24.96 -24.92
N THR A 47 -36.52 24.83 -26.24
CA THR A 47 -35.71 23.82 -26.93
C THR A 47 -34.24 24.09 -26.55
N ILE A 48 -33.45 23.05 -26.28
CA ILE A 48 -32.00 23.16 -26.00
C ILE A 48 -31.29 24.06 -27.04
N LEU A 49 -31.85 24.13 -28.26
CA LEU A 49 -31.52 25.04 -29.36
C LEU A 49 -31.52 26.55 -29.03
N GLU A 50 -32.13 27.02 -27.94
CA GLU A 50 -32.15 28.44 -27.57
C GLU A 50 -31.03 28.86 -26.60
N TYR A 51 -30.31 27.92 -25.99
CA TYR A 51 -29.17 28.26 -25.15
C TYR A 51 -27.94 28.49 -26.03
N ARG A 52 -27.52 29.75 -26.16
CA ARG A 52 -26.25 30.09 -26.81
C ARG A 52 -25.11 29.50 -25.97
N SER A 53 -24.34 28.58 -26.56
CA SER A 53 -23.07 28.17 -25.99
C SER A 53 -22.03 29.27 -26.24
N PRO A 54 -21.45 29.88 -25.21
CA PRO A 54 -20.42 30.89 -25.40
C PRO A 54 -19.12 30.25 -25.91
N ASP A 55 -18.35 30.98 -26.73
CA ASP A 55 -17.00 30.58 -27.12
C ASP A 55 -16.02 30.69 -25.94
N TRP A 56 -16.25 31.68 -25.06
CA TRP A 56 -15.46 31.93 -23.87
C TRP A 56 -16.36 32.16 -22.65
N PHE A 57 -16.09 31.46 -21.55
CA PHE A 57 -16.90 31.47 -20.35
C PHE A 57 -16.05 31.62 -19.09
N TRP A 58 -16.28 32.70 -18.34
CA TRP A 58 -15.71 32.89 -17.02
C TRP A 58 -16.63 32.20 -16.01
N LEU A 59 -16.14 31.15 -15.37
CA LEU A 59 -16.94 30.44 -14.37
C LEU A 59 -17.00 31.31 -13.11
N ALA A 60 -18.11 32.01 -12.92
CA ALA A 60 -18.43 32.77 -11.71
C ALA A 60 -19.77 32.27 -11.12
N LEU A 61 -20.17 32.76 -9.95
CA LEU A 61 -21.53 32.57 -9.43
C LEU A 61 -22.56 32.99 -10.50
N GLN A 62 -23.33 32.03 -11.01
CA GLN A 62 -24.26 32.28 -12.12
C GLN A 62 -25.63 32.72 -11.61
N ASN A 63 -26.32 33.53 -12.42
CA ASN A 63 -27.74 33.88 -12.23
C ASN A 63 -28.67 33.24 -13.26
N GLU A 64 -28.13 32.63 -14.33
CA GLU A 64 -28.89 31.98 -15.40
C GLU A 64 -28.29 30.63 -15.77
N ALA A 65 -29.14 29.68 -16.16
CA ALA A 65 -28.70 28.37 -16.63
C ALA A 65 -27.90 28.48 -17.94
N THR A 66 -26.71 27.87 -17.99
CA THR A 66 -25.80 27.95 -19.15
C THR A 66 -25.34 26.57 -19.60
N LEU A 67 -25.40 26.33 -20.92
CA LEU A 67 -24.86 25.12 -21.56
C LEU A 67 -23.41 25.37 -22.00
N LEU A 68 -22.47 24.60 -21.43
CA LEU A 68 -21.07 24.59 -21.81
C LEU A 68 -20.82 23.36 -22.70
N THR A 69 -20.29 23.61 -23.89
CA THR A 69 -20.06 22.55 -24.88
C THR A 69 -18.56 22.39 -25.13
N GLU A 70 -18.24 21.49 -26.05
CA GLU A 70 -16.87 21.28 -26.51
C GLU A 70 -16.19 22.49 -27.16
N LYS A 71 -16.98 23.44 -27.69
CA LYS A 71 -16.47 24.67 -28.29
C LYS A 71 -16.20 25.73 -27.22
N THR A 72 -16.80 25.59 -26.04
CA THR A 72 -16.70 26.57 -24.97
C THR A 72 -15.36 26.45 -24.26
N THR A 73 -14.62 27.56 -24.18
CA THR A 73 -13.45 27.69 -23.31
C THR A 73 -13.85 28.22 -21.95
N VAL A 74 -13.69 27.40 -20.92
CA VAL A 74 -14.01 27.70 -19.52
C VAL A 74 -12.76 28.15 -18.80
N GLN A 75 -12.76 29.38 -18.32
CA GLN A 75 -11.70 29.98 -17.53
C GLN A 75 -12.03 29.84 -16.03
N LEU A 76 -11.14 29.14 -15.31
CA LEU A 76 -11.24 28.86 -13.87
C LEU A 76 -10.22 29.73 -13.14
N SER A 77 -10.66 30.77 -12.44
CA SER A 77 -9.77 31.68 -11.69
C SER A 77 -10.53 32.33 -10.53
N ASN A 78 -9.87 32.48 -9.39
CA ASN A 78 -10.42 33.08 -8.17
C ASN A 78 -11.71 32.40 -7.64
N ILE A 79 -11.86 31.10 -7.92
CA ILE A 79 -13.02 30.31 -7.53
C ILE A 79 -12.59 28.96 -6.94
N ALA A 80 -13.47 28.39 -6.14
CA ALA A 80 -13.42 26.99 -5.75
C ALA A 80 -14.55 26.25 -6.45
N ILE A 81 -14.30 25.06 -7.01
CA ILE A 81 -15.37 24.22 -7.57
C ILE A 81 -15.34 22.80 -7.01
N SER A 82 -16.48 22.11 -7.07
CA SER A 82 -16.51 20.70 -6.69
C SER A 82 -15.64 19.87 -7.65
N GLU A 83 -14.96 18.86 -7.13
CA GLU A 83 -14.12 17.96 -7.92
C GLU A 83 -14.84 17.32 -9.12
N GLU A 84 -16.09 16.87 -8.95
CA GLU A 84 -16.89 16.28 -10.02
C GLU A 84 -17.12 17.28 -11.16
N LEU A 85 -17.44 18.53 -10.82
CA LEU A 85 -17.60 19.60 -11.82
C LEU A 85 -16.29 19.83 -12.59
N LEU A 86 -15.13 19.85 -11.90
CA LEU A 86 -13.84 19.98 -12.59
C LEU A 86 -13.64 18.87 -13.62
N PHE A 87 -13.87 17.60 -13.25
CA PHE A 87 -13.64 16.47 -14.16
C PHE A 87 -14.60 16.47 -15.34
N VAL A 88 -15.87 16.80 -15.10
CA VAL A 88 -16.89 16.95 -16.13
C VAL A 88 -16.52 18.08 -17.10
N LEU A 89 -16.02 19.23 -16.61
CA LEU A 89 -15.52 20.31 -17.45
C LEU A 89 -14.29 19.88 -18.27
N ILE A 90 -13.32 19.18 -17.66
CA ILE A 90 -12.12 18.68 -18.35
C ILE A 90 -12.50 17.71 -19.48
N ARG A 91 -13.53 16.88 -19.30
CA ARG A 91 -13.99 15.93 -20.31
C ARG A 91 -14.77 16.59 -21.45
N LYS A 92 -15.62 17.58 -21.13
CA LYS A 92 -16.66 18.09 -22.05
C LYS A 92 -16.36 19.44 -22.68
N THR A 93 -15.44 20.23 -22.13
CA THR A 93 -15.18 21.62 -22.56
C THR A 93 -13.70 21.86 -22.85
N ASN A 94 -13.29 23.07 -23.23
CA ASN A 94 -11.88 23.48 -23.18
C ASN A 94 -11.61 24.18 -21.85
N VAL A 95 -10.65 23.70 -21.05
CA VAL A 95 -10.40 24.27 -19.71
C VAL A 95 -9.11 25.08 -19.69
N ARG A 96 -9.17 26.26 -19.06
CA ARG A 96 -7.99 27.07 -18.71
C ARG A 96 -8.02 27.40 -17.22
N VAL A 97 -6.96 27.03 -16.52
CA VAL A 97 -6.77 27.34 -15.09
C VAL A 97 -5.90 28.60 -14.99
N GLY A 98 -6.40 29.60 -14.27
CA GLY A 98 -5.68 30.84 -13.93
C GLY A 98 -5.34 30.90 -12.44
N GLU A 99 -5.29 32.12 -11.90
CA GLU A 99 -4.87 32.37 -10.51
C GLU A 99 -5.92 31.93 -9.48
N GLU A 100 -5.46 31.57 -8.28
CA GLU A 100 -6.30 31.25 -7.10
C GLU A 100 -7.46 30.30 -7.39
N PHE A 101 -7.18 29.18 -8.08
CA PHE A 101 -8.16 28.14 -8.34
C PHE A 101 -8.01 26.99 -7.34
N SER A 102 -9.15 26.54 -6.78
CA SER A 102 -9.17 25.42 -5.83
C SER A 102 -10.31 24.43 -6.11
N ILE A 103 -10.16 23.23 -5.57
CA ILE A 103 -11.20 22.20 -5.60
C ILE A 103 -11.62 21.75 -4.21
N PHE A 104 -12.89 21.39 -4.08
CA PHE A 104 -13.48 20.83 -2.87
C PHE A 104 -14.36 19.61 -3.17
N GLU A 105 -14.71 18.86 -2.13
CA GLU A 105 -15.54 17.65 -2.26
C GLU A 105 -16.92 17.97 -2.87
N HIS A 106 -17.37 17.14 -3.81
CA HIS A 106 -18.73 17.26 -4.31
C HIS A 106 -19.74 16.80 -3.25
N ALA A 107 -20.67 17.68 -2.88
CA ALA A 107 -21.82 17.32 -2.08
C ALA A 107 -23.04 17.16 -3.01
N VAL A 108 -23.70 16.00 -2.98
CA VAL A 108 -24.84 15.63 -3.85
C VAL A 108 -25.95 16.70 -3.92
N ASN A 109 -26.09 17.52 -2.87
CA ASN A 109 -27.05 18.63 -2.82
C ASN A 109 -26.40 19.99 -2.53
N GLY A 110 -25.07 20.07 -2.58
CA GLY A 110 -24.32 21.27 -2.28
C GLY A 110 -24.07 22.15 -3.50
N ASP A 111 -23.69 23.38 -3.22
CA ASP A 111 -23.18 24.30 -4.22
C ASP A 111 -21.89 23.76 -4.83
N CYS A 112 -21.85 23.62 -6.17
CA CYS A 112 -20.69 23.15 -6.91
C CYS A 112 -19.68 24.26 -7.25
N ILE A 113 -20.01 25.54 -6.99
CA ILE A 113 -19.14 26.69 -7.26
C ILE A 113 -19.17 27.64 -6.05
N LYS A 114 -18.02 27.88 -5.42
CA LYS A 114 -17.88 28.82 -4.30
C LYS A 114 -16.90 29.92 -4.68
N ASP A 115 -17.15 31.14 -4.22
CA ASP A 115 -16.12 32.17 -4.23
C ASP A 115 -14.95 31.72 -3.34
N THR A 116 -13.72 32.01 -3.78
CA THR A 116 -12.54 31.81 -2.93
C THR A 116 -12.70 32.63 -1.66
N PRO A 117 -12.73 32.02 -0.46
CA PRO A 117 -12.92 32.81 0.75
C PRO A 117 -11.65 33.58 1.06
N ARG A 118 -11.79 34.89 1.27
CA ARG A 118 -10.75 35.74 1.89
C ARG A 118 -10.42 35.33 3.33
N ASP A 119 -11.30 34.56 3.96
CA ASP A 119 -11.15 34.06 5.32
C ASP A 119 -11.34 32.54 5.37
N GLY A 120 -10.21 31.81 5.38
CA GLY A 120 -10.08 30.44 5.88
C GLY A 120 -11.18 29.45 5.48
N VAL A 121 -11.02 28.79 4.31
CA VAL A 121 -11.51 27.40 4.20
C VAL A 121 -10.89 26.64 5.37
N GLY A 122 -11.78 26.12 6.22
CA GLY A 122 -11.46 25.53 7.51
C GLY A 122 -10.46 24.39 7.46
N LYS A 123 -10.17 23.86 8.66
CA LYS A 123 -9.33 22.67 8.91
C LYS A 123 -9.36 21.65 7.75
N PRO A 124 -8.22 21.00 7.43
CA PRO A 124 -8.13 19.99 6.37
C PRO A 124 -9.38 19.12 6.41
N SER A 125 -10.06 19.11 5.28
CA SER A 125 -11.38 18.52 5.18
C SER A 125 -11.26 17.00 5.42
N LYS A 126 -12.27 16.36 6.01
CA LYS A 126 -12.25 14.90 6.29
C LYS A 126 -12.28 14.04 5.02
N TYR A 127 -12.19 14.65 3.84
CA TYR A 127 -12.71 14.09 2.60
C TYR A 127 -11.63 13.55 1.68
N THR A 128 -12.05 12.63 0.82
CA THR A 128 -11.20 11.88 -0.11
C THR A 128 -11.59 12.26 -1.54
N LEU A 129 -10.63 12.75 -2.32
CA LEU A 129 -10.81 12.91 -3.76
C LEU A 129 -10.77 11.50 -4.38
N SER A 130 -11.92 10.96 -4.81
CA SER A 130 -12.00 9.62 -5.38
C SER A 130 -12.47 9.66 -6.83
N LEU A 131 -11.69 9.04 -7.72
CA LEU A 131 -12.05 8.78 -9.09
C LEU A 131 -11.81 7.32 -9.43
N ASP A 132 -12.86 6.65 -9.89
CA ASP A 132 -12.76 5.33 -10.50
C ASP A 132 -13.11 5.47 -11.98
N GLY A 133 -12.28 4.90 -12.85
CA GLY A 133 -12.65 4.70 -14.24
C GLY A 133 -13.71 3.62 -14.27
N ASP A 134 -14.98 4.02 -14.47
CA ASP A 134 -16.05 3.09 -14.80
C ASP A 134 -15.55 2.26 -15.98
N GLY A 135 -15.50 0.93 -15.86
CA GLY A 135 -14.89 0.01 -16.82
C GLY A 135 -15.47 0.01 -18.23
N GLU A 136 -16.28 1.01 -18.59
CA GLU A 136 -16.67 1.35 -19.94
C GLU A 136 -15.64 2.30 -20.54
N ASN A 137 -14.93 1.81 -21.57
CA ASN A 137 -14.24 2.58 -22.60
C ASN A 137 -14.29 4.10 -22.42
N GLU A 138 -13.55 4.65 -21.45
CA GLU A 138 -13.12 6.04 -21.47
C GLU A 138 -12.13 6.08 -22.64
N THR A 139 -12.67 6.08 -23.86
CA THR A 139 -11.95 6.45 -25.07
C THR A 139 -11.22 7.70 -24.66
N VAL A 140 -9.89 7.60 -24.63
CA VAL A 140 -9.01 8.66 -24.21
C VAL A 140 -9.34 9.85 -25.10
N SER A 141 -10.24 10.71 -24.64
CA SER A 141 -10.65 11.84 -25.44
C SER A 141 -9.39 12.69 -25.49
N SER A 142 -8.84 12.86 -26.70
CA SER A 142 -7.67 13.69 -26.93
C SER A 142 -7.80 15.04 -26.23
N ARG A 143 -9.03 15.54 -26.12
CA ARG A 143 -9.43 16.72 -25.35
C ARG A 143 -9.14 16.64 -23.86
N THR A 144 -9.49 15.56 -23.18
CA THR A 144 -9.22 15.39 -21.73
C THR A 144 -7.72 15.55 -21.47
N LEU A 145 -6.90 14.87 -22.27
CA LEU A 145 -5.44 14.98 -22.17
C LEU A 145 -4.93 16.38 -22.54
N GLU A 146 -5.47 16.99 -23.58
CA GLU A 146 -5.10 18.33 -24.00
C GLU A 146 -5.42 19.38 -22.92
N ASN A 147 -6.59 19.29 -22.29
CA ASN A 147 -6.96 20.13 -21.16
C ASN A 147 -5.99 19.93 -19.99
N ILE A 148 -5.71 18.69 -19.59
CA ILE A 148 -4.75 18.42 -18.50
C ILE A 148 -3.36 18.95 -18.85
N ARG A 149 -2.90 18.80 -20.10
CA ARG A 149 -1.60 19.33 -20.56
C ARG A 149 -1.52 20.85 -20.45
N ARG A 150 -2.63 21.57 -20.73
CA ARG A 150 -2.71 23.03 -20.63
C ARG A 150 -2.74 23.53 -19.18
N ILE A 151 -3.16 22.71 -18.23
CA ILE A 151 -3.16 23.08 -16.80
C ILE A 151 -1.72 23.18 -16.29
N PRO A 152 -1.30 24.30 -15.67
CA PRO A 152 0.05 24.41 -15.11
C PRO A 152 0.28 23.45 -13.94
N GLN A 153 1.52 23.04 -13.70
CA GLN A 153 1.85 22.23 -12.50
C GLN A 153 1.55 23.01 -11.22
N ASN A 154 1.12 22.31 -10.17
CA ASN A 154 0.81 22.92 -8.87
C ASN A 154 -0.13 24.15 -8.97
N SER A 155 -1.11 24.12 -9.88
CA SER A 155 -2.04 25.25 -10.09
C SER A 155 -3.41 25.05 -9.47
N ILE A 156 -3.77 23.81 -9.14
CA ILE A 156 -5.07 23.47 -8.55
C ILE A 156 -4.88 23.27 -7.05
N GLU A 157 -5.27 24.24 -6.24
CA GLU A 157 -5.21 24.08 -4.79
C GLU A 157 -6.23 23.02 -4.33
N CYS A 158 -5.78 22.05 -3.54
CA CYS A 158 -6.65 21.00 -3.02
C CYS A 158 -6.48 20.84 -1.50
N CYS A 159 -7.61 20.58 -0.83
CA CYS A 159 -7.70 20.45 0.64
C CYS A 159 -8.23 19.07 1.06
N PHE A 160 -7.88 18.02 0.31
CA PHE A 160 -8.27 16.64 0.60
C PHE A 160 -7.31 15.98 1.58
N ARG A 161 -7.86 15.05 2.37
CA ARG A 161 -7.10 14.17 3.24
C ARG A 161 -6.48 13.02 2.45
N GLU A 162 -7.17 12.56 1.41
CA GLU A 162 -6.76 11.43 0.59
C GLU A 162 -7.05 11.71 -0.89
N VAL A 163 -6.22 11.17 -1.78
CA VAL A 163 -6.42 11.21 -3.24
C VAL A 163 -6.37 9.79 -3.78
N VAL A 164 -7.46 9.31 -4.34
CA VAL A 164 -7.62 7.96 -4.89
C VAL A 164 -8.04 8.08 -6.35
N ILE A 165 -7.19 7.66 -7.28
CA ILE A 165 -7.50 7.69 -8.71
C ILE A 165 -7.17 6.33 -9.33
N LYS A 166 -8.14 5.71 -10.00
CA LYS A 166 -7.98 4.36 -10.56
C LYS A 166 -8.42 4.28 -12.01
N ASN A 167 -7.60 3.63 -12.83
CA ASN A 167 -7.93 3.19 -14.20
C ASN A 167 -8.52 4.30 -15.08
N THR A 168 -7.98 5.52 -14.99
CA THR A 168 -8.41 6.66 -15.81
C THR A 168 -7.21 7.52 -16.19
N VAL A 169 -7.31 8.19 -17.34
CA VAL A 169 -6.29 9.17 -17.78
C VAL A 169 -6.20 10.39 -16.87
N LEU A 170 -7.22 10.60 -16.03
CA LEU A 170 -7.24 11.65 -15.00
C LEU A 170 -6.14 11.48 -13.95
N ILE A 171 -5.44 10.33 -13.86
CA ILE A 171 -4.21 10.20 -13.06
C ILE A 171 -3.21 11.33 -13.38
N SER A 172 -3.20 11.81 -14.63
CA SER A 172 -2.35 12.91 -15.08
C SER A 172 -2.71 14.28 -14.48
N ILE A 173 -3.79 14.38 -13.70
CA ILE A 173 -4.12 15.57 -12.91
C ILE A 173 -3.25 15.69 -11.66
N VAL A 174 -2.68 14.57 -11.15
CA VAL A 174 -1.92 14.57 -9.89
C VAL A 174 -0.76 15.59 -9.89
N PRO A 175 0.07 15.71 -10.95
CA PRO A 175 1.08 16.76 -11.06
C PRO A 175 0.55 18.21 -11.02
N LYS A 176 -0.76 18.40 -11.21
CA LYS A 176 -1.42 19.71 -11.27
C LYS A 176 -1.97 20.15 -9.92
N LEU A 177 -2.14 19.20 -9.00
CA LEU A 177 -2.63 19.45 -7.65
C LEU A 177 -1.55 20.12 -6.81
N LYS A 178 -1.94 21.12 -6.04
CA LYS A 178 -1.12 21.83 -5.07
C LYS A 178 -1.74 21.66 -3.70
N LEU A 179 -1.04 20.99 -2.80
CA LEU A 179 -1.42 21.00 -1.39
C LEU A 179 -1.23 22.41 -0.82
N ARG A 180 -2.20 22.86 -0.04
CA ARG A 180 -2.11 24.11 0.71
C ARG A 180 -0.91 24.07 1.67
N GLU A 181 -0.25 25.20 1.85
CA GLU A 181 0.89 25.31 2.76
C GLU A 181 0.48 24.94 4.20
N GLY A 182 1.27 24.09 4.86
CA GLY A 182 0.96 23.56 6.19
C GLY A 182 0.04 22.34 6.21
N SER A 183 -0.60 21.98 5.09
CA SER A 183 -1.39 20.76 4.97
C SER A 183 -0.51 19.52 4.81
N VAL A 184 -1.01 18.37 5.29
CA VAL A 184 -0.39 17.06 5.12
C VAL A 184 -1.42 16.14 4.48
N LEU A 185 -1.11 15.57 3.33
CA LEU A 185 -1.94 14.55 2.69
C LEU A 185 -1.72 13.22 3.42
N GLU A 186 -2.80 12.55 3.81
CA GLU A 186 -2.67 11.25 4.47
C GLU A 186 -2.33 10.15 3.48
N GLU A 187 -3.01 10.10 2.34
CA GLU A 187 -2.78 9.05 1.35
C GLU A 187 -2.93 9.58 -0.08
N ILE A 188 -2.03 9.11 -0.96
CA ILE A 188 -2.29 9.05 -2.40
C ILE A 188 -2.31 7.59 -2.85
N ARG A 189 -3.38 7.18 -3.53
CA ARG A 189 -3.55 5.84 -4.10
C ARG A 189 -3.84 5.94 -5.58
N LEU A 190 -2.91 5.45 -6.40
CA LEU A 190 -3.04 5.41 -7.84
C LEU A 190 -3.05 3.96 -8.32
N ALA A 191 -4.01 3.60 -9.16
CA ALA A 191 -4.08 2.27 -9.77
C ALA A 191 -4.24 2.41 -11.28
N ALA A 192 -3.45 1.68 -12.05
CA ALA A 192 -3.58 1.65 -13.50
C ALA A 192 -3.36 0.23 -14.01
N ASN A 193 -4.44 -0.45 -14.40
CA ASN A 193 -4.37 -1.80 -14.98
C ASN A 193 -3.89 -1.83 -16.45
N GLU A 194 -3.86 -0.67 -17.11
CA GLU A 194 -3.37 -0.50 -18.49
C GLU A 194 -2.39 0.67 -18.58
N ARG A 195 -1.36 0.52 -19.43
CA ARG A 195 -0.31 1.52 -19.64
C ARG A 195 -0.85 2.87 -20.13
N LYS A 196 -1.91 2.87 -20.94
CA LYS A 196 -2.52 4.09 -21.52
C LYS A 196 -2.92 5.14 -20.46
N TYR A 197 -3.21 4.72 -19.23
CA TYR A 197 -3.61 5.65 -18.16
C TYR A 197 -2.44 6.45 -17.58
N ILE A 198 -1.21 5.94 -17.68
CA ILE A 198 -0.01 6.58 -17.12
C ILE A 198 0.90 7.21 -18.16
N GLU A 199 0.78 6.83 -19.44
CA GLU A 199 1.54 7.41 -20.57
C GLU A 199 1.60 8.94 -20.54
N PRO A 200 0.51 9.67 -20.29
CA PRO A 200 0.57 11.13 -20.27
C PRO A 200 1.30 11.71 -19.04
N THR A 201 1.47 10.91 -17.98
CA THR A 201 2.26 11.26 -16.78
C THR A 201 3.76 10.92 -16.97
N GLN A 202 4.07 10.04 -17.93
CA GLN A 202 5.27 9.98 -18.81
C GLN A 202 6.48 10.91 -18.58
N GLU A 203 6.22 12.21 -18.64
CA GLU A 203 7.25 13.20 -19.00
C GLU A 203 7.49 14.22 -17.89
N GLN A 204 6.72 14.15 -16.80
CA GLN A 204 6.66 15.23 -15.82
C GLN A 204 7.08 14.74 -14.44
N MET A 205 8.17 15.29 -13.91
CA MET A 205 8.42 15.23 -12.47
C MET A 205 7.43 16.13 -11.75
N PHE A 206 6.99 15.72 -10.56
CA PHE A 206 6.07 16.52 -9.76
C PHE A 206 6.26 16.30 -8.26
N CYS A 207 5.88 17.31 -7.48
CA CYS A 207 5.97 17.27 -6.03
C CYS A 207 4.59 17.17 -5.41
N VAL A 208 4.39 16.21 -4.50
CA VAL A 208 3.10 16.04 -3.79
C VAL A 208 3.10 16.77 -2.44
N GLY A 209 4.16 17.50 -2.09
CA GLY A 209 4.27 18.19 -0.80
C GLY A 209 4.49 17.23 0.38
N ARG A 210 3.88 17.53 1.53
CA ARG A 210 3.92 16.68 2.72
C ARG A 210 2.87 15.58 2.63
N ILE A 211 3.30 14.33 2.79
CA ILE A 211 2.44 13.15 2.63
C ILE A 211 2.85 12.02 3.58
N LYS A 212 1.87 11.31 4.15
CA LYS A 212 2.11 10.16 5.01
C LYS A 212 2.24 8.84 4.25
N ARG A 213 1.33 8.57 3.31
CA ARG A 213 1.22 7.27 2.63
C ARG A 213 1.09 7.38 1.11
N ILE A 214 1.82 6.53 0.39
CA ILE A 214 1.73 6.41 -1.07
C ILE A 214 1.42 4.95 -1.42
N VAL A 215 0.43 4.72 -2.26
CA VAL A 215 0.04 3.40 -2.78
C VAL A 215 -0.01 3.47 -4.30
N LEU A 216 0.81 2.66 -4.97
CA LEU A 216 0.84 2.56 -6.43
C LEU A 216 0.57 1.11 -6.84
N ILE A 217 -0.42 0.90 -7.72
CA ILE A 217 -0.89 -0.42 -8.13
C ILE A 217 -0.79 -0.58 -9.65
N ASP A 218 -0.28 -1.73 -10.07
CA ASP A 218 -0.05 -2.13 -11.46
C ASP A 218 0.82 -1.09 -12.19
N TYR A 219 0.46 -0.63 -13.40
CA TYR A 219 1.25 0.35 -14.15
C TYR A 219 1.48 1.66 -13.38
N ALA A 220 0.68 2.01 -12.38
CA ALA A 220 0.89 3.23 -11.58
C ALA A 220 2.24 3.23 -10.85
N VAL A 221 2.88 2.07 -10.68
CA VAL A 221 4.22 1.94 -10.10
C VAL A 221 5.28 2.72 -10.89
N ASP A 222 5.13 2.84 -12.22
CA ASP A 222 6.03 3.61 -13.10
C ASP A 222 6.01 5.13 -12.83
N ILE A 223 5.08 5.61 -12.00
CA ILE A 223 5.05 7.01 -11.55
C ILE A 223 6.13 7.27 -10.49
N LEU A 224 6.53 6.24 -9.73
CA LEU A 224 7.41 6.39 -8.57
C LEU A 224 8.73 7.14 -8.86
N PRO A 225 9.47 6.86 -9.95
CA PRO A 225 10.72 7.59 -10.24
C PRO A 225 10.54 9.09 -10.49
N ARG A 226 9.31 9.55 -10.80
CA ARG A 226 8.97 10.95 -11.09
C ARG A 226 8.40 11.70 -9.89
N LEU A 227 8.13 10.98 -8.81
CA LEU A 227 7.49 11.51 -7.63
C LEU A 227 8.53 12.12 -6.69
N GLU A 228 8.54 13.46 -6.57
CA GLU A 228 9.35 14.15 -5.57
C GLU A 228 8.54 14.37 -4.29
N ILE A 229 9.05 13.81 -3.20
CA ILE A 229 8.53 14.08 -1.85
C ILE A 229 9.31 15.25 -1.25
N GLN A 230 8.61 16.18 -0.60
CA GLN A 230 9.20 17.38 0.01
C GLN A 230 10.36 17.00 0.97
N LYS A 231 11.44 17.79 0.97
CA LYS A 231 12.70 17.47 1.67
C LYS A 231 12.54 17.24 3.18
N ASP A 232 11.62 17.97 3.82
CA ASP A 232 11.33 17.89 5.26
C ASP A 232 10.29 16.81 5.61
N ASN A 233 9.65 16.20 4.62
CA ASN A 233 8.65 15.15 4.85
C ASN A 233 9.29 13.83 5.30
N VAL A 234 8.59 13.13 6.19
CA VAL A 234 8.90 11.75 6.56
C VAL A 234 7.74 10.88 6.10
N LEU A 235 7.96 10.08 5.05
CA LEU A 235 6.93 9.17 4.56
C LEU A 235 6.75 8.02 5.56
N GLU A 236 5.51 7.82 6.01
CA GLU A 236 5.19 6.73 6.93
C GLU A 236 5.18 5.39 6.19
N GLU A 237 4.56 5.31 5.00
CA GLU A 237 4.46 4.05 4.25
C GLU A 237 4.44 4.26 2.72
N LEU A 238 5.23 3.46 2.00
CA LEU A 238 5.17 3.29 0.55
C LEU A 238 4.73 1.86 0.22
N VAL A 239 3.64 1.72 -0.54
CA VAL A 239 3.12 0.42 -0.99
C VAL A 239 3.14 0.34 -2.51
N LEU A 240 3.81 -0.68 -3.05
CA LEU A 240 3.84 -0.98 -4.48
C LEU A 240 3.29 -2.39 -4.69
N ASP A 241 2.26 -2.53 -5.52
CA ASP A 241 1.63 -3.81 -5.86
C ASP A 241 1.58 -3.96 -7.37
N ALA A 242 2.29 -4.93 -7.92
CA ALA A 242 2.36 -5.14 -9.36
C ALA A 242 2.13 -6.62 -9.69
N LYS A 243 1.02 -6.92 -10.36
CA LYS A 243 0.65 -8.32 -10.67
C LYS A 243 1.44 -8.98 -11.81
N LYS A 244 2.20 -8.20 -12.58
CA LYS A 244 2.91 -8.65 -13.77
C LYS A 244 4.23 -7.89 -13.93
N ASP A 245 5.21 -8.51 -14.57
CA ASP A 245 6.53 -7.90 -14.78
C ASP A 245 6.46 -6.66 -15.68
N GLU A 246 5.50 -6.61 -16.62
CA GLU A 246 5.27 -5.45 -17.49
C GLU A 246 4.94 -4.17 -16.70
N HIS A 247 4.37 -4.30 -15.49
CA HIS A 247 4.03 -3.16 -14.62
C HIS A 247 5.25 -2.56 -13.92
N VAL A 248 6.41 -3.22 -13.96
CA VAL A 248 7.64 -2.81 -13.27
C VAL A 248 8.84 -2.78 -14.22
N ALA A 249 8.61 -2.72 -15.53
CA ALA A 249 9.65 -2.83 -16.55
C ALA A 249 10.63 -1.62 -16.59
N GLN A 250 10.29 -0.49 -15.96
CA GLN A 250 11.10 0.73 -16.01
C GLN A 250 12.42 0.63 -15.22
N GLU A 251 13.57 0.62 -15.89
CA GLU A 251 14.89 0.40 -15.25
C GLU A 251 15.46 1.57 -14.44
N GLN A 252 14.68 2.62 -14.20
CA GLN A 252 15.17 3.80 -13.49
C GLN A 252 15.41 3.50 -12.00
N ARG A 253 16.53 4.01 -11.47
CA ARG A 253 16.82 3.96 -10.03
C ARG A 253 15.82 4.81 -9.26
N ILE A 254 15.42 4.32 -8.09
CA ILE A 254 14.42 4.95 -7.25
C ILE A 254 15.08 5.35 -5.93
N CYS A 255 15.29 6.65 -5.75
CA CYS A 255 15.84 7.18 -4.51
C CYS A 255 14.71 7.56 -3.56
N VAL A 256 14.59 6.85 -2.45
CA VAL A 256 13.63 7.17 -1.39
C VAL A 256 14.35 7.89 -0.26
N ARG A 257 13.81 9.04 0.17
CA ARG A 257 14.38 9.88 1.23
C ARG A 257 14.03 9.32 2.62
N ARG A 258 13.48 10.15 3.51
CA ARG A 258 13.07 9.77 4.87
C ARG A 258 11.79 8.93 4.80
N ILE A 259 11.90 7.63 5.05
CA ILE A 259 10.79 6.68 4.98
C ILE A 259 10.85 5.69 6.14
N LYS A 260 9.70 5.37 6.73
CA LYS A 260 9.61 4.38 7.82
C LYS A 260 9.37 2.97 7.29
N LYS A 261 8.40 2.80 6.38
CA LYS A 261 7.97 1.48 5.92
C LYS A 261 7.83 1.39 4.40
N ILE A 262 8.30 0.27 3.83
CA ILE A 262 8.11 -0.09 2.41
C ILE A 262 7.41 -1.45 2.34
N VAL A 263 6.39 -1.55 1.50
CA VAL A 263 5.68 -2.80 1.20
C VAL A 263 5.72 -3.03 -0.31
N LEU A 264 6.30 -4.15 -0.74
CA LEU A 264 6.38 -4.58 -2.13
C LEU A 264 5.60 -5.89 -2.30
N VAL A 265 4.64 -5.90 -3.23
CA VAL A 265 3.75 -7.04 -3.48
C VAL A 265 3.89 -7.53 -4.93
N ASP A 266 3.95 -8.84 -5.09
CA ASP A 266 4.06 -9.55 -6.36
C ASP A 266 5.31 -9.07 -7.16
N CYS A 267 5.21 -8.77 -8.46
CA CYS A 267 6.36 -8.35 -9.29
C CYS A 267 7.05 -7.07 -8.76
N ALA A 268 6.39 -6.29 -7.90
CA ALA A 268 6.99 -5.12 -7.27
C ALA A 268 8.18 -5.48 -6.37
N VAL A 269 8.31 -6.73 -5.92
CA VAL A 269 9.48 -7.21 -5.17
C VAL A 269 10.78 -6.95 -5.94
N ASN A 270 10.76 -7.04 -7.28
CA ASN A 270 11.93 -6.79 -8.13
C ASN A 270 12.36 -5.30 -8.17
N ILE A 271 11.53 -4.39 -7.65
CA ILE A 271 11.90 -2.96 -7.49
C ILE A 271 12.97 -2.79 -6.41
N LEU A 272 13.08 -3.73 -5.46
CA LEU A 272 14.05 -3.65 -4.36
C LEU A 272 15.49 -3.50 -4.88
N LEU A 273 15.82 -4.08 -6.03
CA LEU A 273 17.14 -3.98 -6.67
C LEU A 273 17.46 -2.58 -7.23
N ARG A 274 16.42 -1.77 -7.43
CA ARG A 274 16.50 -0.40 -7.94
C ARG A 274 16.29 0.65 -6.84
N LEU A 275 15.89 0.22 -5.64
CA LEU A 275 15.52 1.11 -4.55
C LEU A 275 16.75 1.48 -3.71
N GLU A 276 17.04 2.78 -3.65
CA GLU A 276 18.13 3.33 -2.86
C GLU A 276 17.56 4.21 -1.72
N ILE A 277 17.93 3.88 -0.49
CA ILE A 277 17.53 4.65 0.69
C ILE A 277 18.61 5.69 1.00
N GLN A 278 18.23 6.97 0.95
CA GLN A 278 19.16 8.08 1.08
C GLN A 278 20.04 7.99 2.35
N LYS A 279 21.33 8.33 2.24
CA LYS A 279 22.26 8.46 3.37
C LYS A 279 21.65 9.36 4.47
N GLY A 280 21.61 8.86 5.71
CA GLY A 280 20.93 9.52 6.84
C GLY A 280 19.54 8.97 7.19
N SER A 281 18.84 8.30 6.25
CA SER A 281 17.55 7.61 6.50
C SER A 281 17.67 6.13 6.92
N VAL A 282 17.00 5.71 8.00
CA VAL A 282 16.92 4.30 8.45
C VAL A 282 15.51 3.80 8.20
N LEU A 283 15.36 2.68 7.50
CA LEU A 283 14.07 2.05 7.27
C LEU A 283 13.68 1.22 8.48
N GLU A 284 12.50 1.48 9.04
CA GLU A 284 12.00 0.74 10.19
C GLU A 284 11.53 -0.65 9.75
N GLU A 285 10.81 -0.76 8.63
CA GLU A 285 10.26 -2.04 8.17
C GLU A 285 10.21 -2.17 6.63
N LEU A 286 10.70 -3.30 6.12
CA LEU A 286 10.54 -3.73 4.73
C LEU A 286 9.68 -4.99 4.69
N VAL A 287 8.58 -4.95 3.94
CA VAL A 287 7.68 -6.09 3.74
C VAL A 287 7.68 -6.49 2.27
N LEU A 288 7.98 -7.76 1.99
CA LEU A 288 7.92 -8.36 0.67
C LEU A 288 6.89 -9.50 0.68
N ALA A 289 5.96 -9.49 -0.27
CA ALA A 289 4.95 -10.54 -0.42
C ALA A 289 4.84 -10.95 -1.88
N ALA A 290 4.79 -12.24 -2.16
CA ALA A 290 4.60 -12.74 -3.53
C ALA A 290 3.70 -13.97 -3.54
N LYS A 291 2.69 -13.96 -4.42
CA LYS A 291 1.73 -15.07 -4.57
C LYS A 291 2.18 -16.15 -5.54
N LYS A 292 3.23 -15.88 -6.31
CA LYS A 292 3.82 -16.80 -7.28
C LYS A 292 5.33 -16.74 -7.22
N ASP A 293 5.99 -17.82 -7.59
CA ASP A 293 7.44 -17.94 -7.70
C ASP A 293 8.03 -17.07 -8.82
N GLU A 294 7.33 -16.96 -9.96
CA GLU A 294 7.75 -16.12 -11.09
C GLU A 294 8.04 -14.66 -10.67
N HIS A 295 7.26 -14.13 -9.74
CA HIS A 295 7.40 -12.75 -9.22
C HIS A 295 8.71 -12.52 -8.45
N VAL A 296 9.41 -13.58 -8.05
CA VAL A 296 10.64 -13.51 -7.25
C VAL A 296 11.80 -14.25 -7.92
N ALA A 297 11.69 -14.62 -9.20
CA ALA A 297 12.68 -15.44 -9.91
C ALA A 297 14.06 -14.78 -10.10
N GLN A 298 14.20 -13.46 -9.89
CA GLN A 298 15.43 -12.73 -10.17
C GLN A 298 16.60 -13.10 -9.23
N GLU A 299 17.66 -13.71 -9.74
CA GLU A 299 18.76 -14.26 -8.90
C GLU A 299 19.74 -13.23 -8.31
N GLN A 300 19.56 -11.94 -8.61
CA GLN A 300 20.48 -10.90 -8.16
C GLN A 300 20.48 -10.75 -6.64
N ARG A 301 21.67 -10.64 -6.04
CA ARG A 301 21.83 -10.40 -4.61
C ARG A 301 21.29 -9.03 -4.22
N ILE A 302 20.66 -8.99 -3.04
CA ILE A 302 20.04 -7.80 -2.48
C ILE A 302 20.87 -7.37 -1.27
N CYS A 303 21.62 -6.28 -1.44
CA CYS A 303 22.36 -5.67 -0.33
C CYS A 303 21.41 -4.86 0.56
N VAL A 304 21.15 -5.37 1.76
CA VAL A 304 20.34 -4.70 2.78
C VAL A 304 21.23 -3.79 3.61
N LYS A 305 20.85 -2.51 3.69
CA LYS A 305 21.56 -1.48 4.43
C LYS A 305 20.56 -0.68 5.24
N ARG A 306 20.80 -0.54 6.55
CA ARG A 306 20.08 0.44 7.39
C ARG A 306 18.56 0.16 7.44
N ILE A 307 18.23 -1.13 7.53
CA ILE A 307 16.86 -1.64 7.71
C ILE A 307 16.81 -2.32 9.08
N LYS A 308 15.82 -2.00 9.90
CA LYS A 308 15.64 -2.64 11.21
C LYS A 308 14.92 -3.97 11.11
N LYS A 309 13.84 -4.05 10.33
CA LYS A 309 12.99 -5.24 10.22
C LYS A 309 12.70 -5.61 8.78
N ILE A 310 12.78 -6.90 8.47
CA ILE A 310 12.37 -7.48 7.18
C ILE A 310 11.28 -8.54 7.43
N VAL A 311 10.21 -8.48 6.64
CA VAL A 311 9.11 -9.46 6.65
C VAL A 311 8.95 -10.01 5.23
N LEU A 312 9.10 -11.33 5.07
CA LEU A 312 8.91 -12.04 3.81
C LEU A 312 7.68 -12.95 3.91
N ILE A 313 6.77 -12.83 2.95
CA ILE A 313 5.47 -13.52 2.96
C ILE A 313 5.29 -14.34 1.67
N ASP A 314 4.86 -15.58 1.84
CA ASP A 314 4.60 -16.55 0.78
C ASP A 314 5.85 -16.76 -0.11
N TYR A 315 5.76 -16.72 -1.44
CA TYR A 315 6.93 -16.99 -2.30
C TYR A 315 8.08 -16.00 -2.07
N ALA A 316 7.83 -14.83 -1.47
CA ALA A 316 8.89 -13.88 -1.10
C ALA A 316 9.85 -14.44 -0.03
N VAL A 317 9.50 -15.55 0.64
CA VAL A 317 10.44 -16.28 1.51
C VAL A 317 11.71 -16.66 0.75
N ALA A 318 11.63 -16.99 -0.54
CA ALA A 318 12.80 -17.29 -1.38
C ALA A 318 13.76 -16.10 -1.56
N VAL A 319 13.33 -14.87 -1.25
CA VAL A 319 14.22 -13.69 -1.25
C VAL A 319 15.29 -13.81 -0.17
N VAL A 320 15.05 -14.56 0.91
CA VAL A 320 16.02 -14.76 1.99
C VAL A 320 17.37 -15.30 1.48
N LEU A 321 17.36 -16.14 0.43
CA LEU A 321 18.57 -16.68 -0.20
C LEU A 321 19.49 -15.61 -0.80
N ARG A 322 18.92 -14.45 -1.12
CA ARG A 322 19.60 -13.35 -1.82
C ARG A 322 19.93 -12.18 -0.91
N LEU A 323 19.45 -12.18 0.34
CA LEU A 323 19.67 -11.07 1.28
C LEU A 323 21.09 -11.08 1.81
N GLU A 324 21.81 -9.97 1.62
CA GLU A 324 23.14 -9.75 2.17
C GLU A 324 23.13 -8.50 3.04
N ILE A 325 23.31 -8.67 4.36
CA ILE A 325 23.35 -7.54 5.30
C ILE A 325 24.76 -6.93 5.25
N GLN A 326 24.84 -5.66 4.82
CA GLN A 326 26.11 -4.97 4.67
C GLN A 326 26.88 -4.89 6.00
N GLU A 327 28.20 -4.95 5.92
CA GLU A 327 29.10 -4.61 7.02
C GLU A 327 28.78 -3.26 7.69
N GLY A 328 28.77 -3.27 9.02
CA GLY A 328 28.33 -2.16 9.86
C GLY A 328 26.81 -2.04 10.04
N SER A 329 26.00 -2.91 9.42
CA SER A 329 24.55 -2.98 9.65
C SER A 329 24.17 -4.21 10.47
N VAL A 330 23.19 -4.05 11.36
CA VAL A 330 22.57 -5.14 12.12
C VAL A 330 21.07 -5.10 11.87
N LEU A 331 20.49 -6.25 11.52
CA LEU A 331 19.05 -6.41 11.36
C LEU A 331 18.45 -6.81 12.71
N GLU A 332 17.49 -6.03 13.20
CA GLU A 332 16.84 -6.29 14.50
C GLU A 332 15.92 -7.51 14.39
N GLU A 333 15.16 -7.65 13.29
CA GLU A 333 14.22 -8.75 13.11
C GLU A 333 14.07 -9.19 11.64
N LEU A 334 14.12 -10.50 11.41
CA LEU A 334 13.72 -11.16 10.16
C LEU A 334 12.51 -12.06 10.42
N THR A 335 11.41 -11.85 9.70
CA THR A 335 10.22 -12.70 9.77
C THR A 335 9.95 -13.36 8.43
N LEU A 336 9.82 -14.69 8.40
CA LEU A 336 9.43 -15.47 7.22
C LEU A 336 8.07 -16.14 7.50
N THR A 337 7.11 -16.01 6.60
CA THR A 337 5.79 -16.65 6.70
C THR A 337 5.42 -17.29 5.37
N ALA A 338 5.09 -18.57 5.36
CA ALA A 338 4.66 -19.27 4.16
C ALA A 338 3.40 -20.09 4.43
N LYS A 339 2.27 -19.71 3.80
CA LYS A 339 0.98 -20.36 4.05
C LYS A 339 0.84 -21.76 3.44
N LYS A 340 1.67 -22.08 2.45
CA LYS A 340 1.68 -23.37 1.75
C LYS A 340 3.11 -23.88 1.64
N GLU A 341 3.25 -25.19 1.44
CA GLU A 341 4.54 -25.85 1.28
C GLU A 341 5.34 -25.26 0.12
N GLU A 342 4.71 -25.14 -1.05
CA GLU A 342 5.29 -24.61 -2.29
C GLU A 342 5.95 -23.23 -2.13
N HIS A 343 5.47 -22.39 -1.20
CA HIS A 343 6.02 -21.06 -0.93
C HIS A 343 7.41 -21.09 -0.28
N ALA A 344 7.78 -22.17 0.41
CA ALA A 344 9.03 -22.30 1.15
C ALA A 344 10.05 -23.26 0.49
N VAL A 345 9.66 -24.01 -0.54
CA VAL A 345 10.51 -25.03 -1.18
C VAL A 345 11.79 -24.42 -1.75
N LEU A 346 11.69 -23.31 -2.47
CA LEU A 346 12.86 -22.66 -3.08
C LEU A 346 13.91 -22.26 -2.03
N ALA A 347 13.47 -21.77 -0.86
CA ALA A 347 14.35 -21.41 0.23
C ALA A 347 15.02 -22.62 0.92
N GLN A 348 14.61 -23.85 0.59
CA GLN A 348 15.18 -25.10 1.11
C GLN A 348 16.32 -25.68 0.26
N GLU A 349 16.70 -25.03 -0.84
CA GLU A 349 17.75 -25.54 -1.72
C GLU A 349 19.16 -25.12 -1.31
N GLN A 350 19.31 -23.97 -0.65
CA GLN A 350 20.61 -23.39 -0.33
C GLN A 350 20.70 -22.94 1.13
N VAL A 351 21.90 -23.05 1.70
CA VAL A 351 22.18 -22.54 3.06
C VAL A 351 22.39 -21.02 3.00
N VAL A 352 21.60 -20.28 3.76
CA VAL A 352 21.67 -18.82 3.89
C VAL A 352 22.43 -18.43 5.13
N CYS A 353 23.44 -17.59 4.99
CA CYS A 353 24.15 -17.05 6.14
C CYS A 353 23.33 -15.94 6.79
N VAL A 354 22.86 -16.16 8.02
CA VAL A 354 22.06 -15.19 8.80
C VAL A 354 22.89 -14.42 9.83
N ARG A 355 24.12 -14.05 9.46
CA ARG A 355 24.98 -13.22 10.33
C ARG A 355 24.35 -11.84 10.53
N ARG A 356 24.57 -11.23 11.70
CA ARG A 356 24.12 -9.86 12.04
C ARG A 356 22.58 -9.71 12.07
N ILE A 357 21.87 -10.76 12.46
CA ILE A 357 20.43 -10.73 12.73
C ILE A 357 20.21 -11.03 14.21
N LYS A 358 19.48 -10.16 14.92
CA LYS A 358 19.20 -10.36 16.37
C LYS A 358 18.02 -11.29 16.62
N LYS A 359 16.98 -11.26 15.79
CA LYS A 359 15.77 -12.08 15.94
C LYS A 359 15.32 -12.68 14.62
N ILE A 360 14.99 -13.97 14.64
CA ILE A 360 14.40 -14.68 13.51
C ILE A 360 13.05 -15.28 13.95
N THR A 361 12.01 -15.00 13.17
CA THR A 361 10.67 -15.58 13.36
C THR A 361 10.27 -16.34 12.10
N LEU A 362 10.05 -17.65 12.21
CA LEU A 362 9.55 -18.52 11.14
C LEU A 362 8.13 -18.95 11.45
N ARG A 363 7.20 -18.73 10.51
CA ARG A 363 5.79 -19.09 10.66
C ARG A 363 5.33 -20.01 9.54
N ASP A 364 4.48 -20.95 9.92
CA ASP A 364 3.87 -21.93 9.05
C ASP A 364 4.92 -22.73 8.26
N TYR A 365 4.74 -22.95 6.95
CA TYR A 365 5.68 -23.71 6.13
C TYR A 365 7.08 -23.09 6.05
N ALA A 366 7.26 -21.83 6.46
CA ALA A 366 8.58 -21.22 6.52
C ALA A 366 9.45 -21.83 7.64
N VAL A 367 8.85 -22.56 8.59
CA VAL A 367 9.60 -23.32 9.61
C VAL A 367 10.54 -24.34 8.96
N ALA A 368 10.20 -24.90 7.79
CA ALA A 368 11.06 -25.84 7.08
C ALA A 368 12.40 -25.22 6.61
N VAL A 369 12.45 -23.90 6.43
CA VAL A 369 13.66 -23.16 6.02
C VAL A 369 14.73 -23.16 7.13
N ILE A 370 14.38 -23.52 8.37
CA ILE A 370 15.27 -23.44 9.52
C ILE A 370 16.60 -24.19 9.34
N PHE A 371 16.59 -25.36 8.70
CA PHE A 371 17.81 -26.17 8.47
C PHE A 371 18.74 -25.59 7.43
N ASN A 372 18.27 -24.57 6.73
CA ASN A 372 19.00 -23.83 5.72
C ASN A 372 19.45 -22.48 6.22
N LEU A 373 18.98 -22.03 7.38
CA LEU A 373 19.59 -20.88 8.03
C LEU A 373 20.92 -21.34 8.64
N GLY A 374 22.01 -20.77 8.14
CA GLY A 374 23.37 -20.98 8.65
C GLY A 374 23.54 -20.33 10.01
N LEU A 375 22.94 -20.92 11.04
CA LEU A 375 23.00 -20.53 12.46
C LEU A 375 24.39 -20.87 13.06
N GLN A 376 25.45 -20.25 12.54
CA GLN A 376 26.82 -20.49 12.99
C GLN A 376 27.12 -19.87 14.38
N GLU A 377 28.22 -20.32 14.99
CA GLU A 377 28.60 -19.99 16.37
C GLU A 377 28.97 -18.51 16.60
N ASP A 378 29.35 -17.78 15.56
CA ASP A 378 29.78 -16.37 15.66
C ASP A 378 28.65 -15.35 15.40
N GLY A 379 27.39 -15.81 15.39
CA GLY A 379 26.22 -14.97 15.09
C GLY A 379 25.73 -14.12 16.26
N GLU A 380 25.05 -13.01 15.95
CA GLU A 380 24.39 -12.11 16.92
C GLU A 380 22.95 -12.53 17.27
N LEU A 381 22.53 -13.74 16.88
CA LEU A 381 21.15 -14.19 17.00
C LEU A 381 20.76 -14.40 18.47
N GLU A 382 19.93 -13.51 19.00
CA GLU A 382 19.47 -13.55 20.38
C GLU A 382 18.20 -14.40 20.54
N GLU A 383 17.28 -14.33 19.56
CA GLU A 383 15.98 -14.99 19.63
C GLU A 383 15.62 -15.73 18.34
N LEU A 384 15.19 -16.98 18.48
CA LEU A 384 14.61 -17.80 17.42
C LEU A 384 13.18 -18.22 17.78
N THR A 385 12.20 -17.81 16.97
CA THR A 385 10.79 -18.19 17.15
C THR A 385 10.31 -19.05 15.99
N LEU A 386 9.76 -20.22 16.29
CA LEU A 386 9.12 -21.12 15.32
C LEU A 386 7.64 -21.30 15.69
N ALA A 387 6.74 -21.09 14.73
CA ALA A 387 5.31 -21.31 14.92
C ALA A 387 4.74 -22.10 13.75
N ALA A 388 4.06 -23.22 14.02
CA ALA A 388 3.44 -24.05 13.00
C ALA A 388 2.02 -24.42 13.41
N TRP A 389 1.02 -23.85 12.74
CA TRP A 389 -0.39 -24.07 13.06
C TRP A 389 -0.91 -25.46 12.69
N LEU A 390 -0.25 -26.17 11.78
CA LEU A 390 -0.66 -27.51 11.32
C LEU A 390 0.46 -28.53 11.52
N SER A 391 0.10 -29.76 11.90
CA SER A 391 1.07 -30.86 12.08
C SER A 391 1.82 -31.23 10.80
N GLN A 392 1.16 -31.11 9.64
CA GLN A 392 1.76 -31.40 8.33
C GLN A 392 2.96 -30.51 8.00
N ILE A 393 3.07 -29.33 8.62
CA ILE A 393 4.19 -28.40 8.42
C ILE A 393 5.49 -28.97 8.99
N VAL A 394 5.40 -29.70 10.11
CA VAL A 394 6.57 -30.24 10.80
C VAL A 394 6.86 -31.69 10.42
N ALA A 395 5.92 -32.40 9.80
CA ALA A 395 6.11 -33.80 9.42
C ALA A 395 7.34 -34.02 8.51
N PRO A 396 7.61 -33.22 7.46
CA PRO A 396 8.81 -33.37 6.64
C PRO A 396 10.10 -33.15 7.44
N ILE A 397 10.10 -32.19 8.37
CA ILE A 397 11.22 -31.87 9.25
C ILE A 397 11.57 -33.07 10.14
N LEU A 398 10.55 -33.67 10.75
CA LEU A 398 10.71 -34.82 11.64
C LEU A 398 11.20 -36.05 10.88
N ALA A 399 10.72 -36.25 9.65
CA ALA A 399 11.14 -37.34 8.78
C ALA A 399 12.62 -37.26 8.37
N GLN A 400 13.18 -36.05 8.20
CA GLN A 400 14.58 -35.87 7.83
C GLN A 400 15.57 -36.31 8.91
N LYS A 401 15.14 -36.40 10.19
CA LYS A 401 15.99 -36.73 11.36
C LYS A 401 17.29 -35.93 11.44
N ARG A 402 17.34 -34.76 10.79
CA ARG A 402 18.48 -33.85 10.81
C ARG A 402 18.45 -33.08 12.13
N MET A 403 19.61 -33.02 12.78
CA MET A 403 19.80 -32.20 13.98
C MET A 403 20.18 -30.77 13.57
N LEU A 404 19.53 -29.79 14.18
CA LEU A 404 19.89 -28.39 14.08
C LEU A 404 20.76 -28.03 15.29
N CYS A 405 22.03 -27.72 15.04
CA CYS A 405 22.91 -27.20 16.09
C CYS A 405 22.48 -25.78 16.45
N ILE A 406 21.99 -25.61 17.68
CA ILE A 406 21.71 -24.29 18.24
C ILE A 406 23.05 -23.70 18.67
N GLY A 407 23.50 -22.66 17.95
CA GLY A 407 24.70 -21.89 18.27
C GLY A 407 24.52 -21.00 19.51
N ARG A 408 25.01 -19.76 19.46
CA ARG A 408 24.92 -18.77 20.55
C ARG A 408 23.54 -18.09 20.66
N ILE A 409 22.46 -18.87 20.58
CA ILE A 409 21.09 -18.36 20.69
C ILE A 409 20.73 -18.25 22.16
N LYS A 410 20.22 -17.09 22.60
CA LYS A 410 19.86 -16.84 24.01
C LYS A 410 18.44 -17.30 24.35
N LYS A 411 17.52 -17.24 23.37
CA LYS A 411 16.10 -17.58 23.55
C LYS A 411 15.54 -18.36 22.37
N ILE A 412 14.84 -19.46 22.65
CA ILE A 412 14.06 -20.21 21.67
C ILE A 412 12.59 -20.21 22.09
N VAL A 413 11.70 -19.94 21.15
CA VAL A 413 10.25 -20.00 21.33
C VAL A 413 9.66 -20.96 20.31
N LEU A 414 9.03 -22.04 20.76
CA LEU A 414 8.30 -22.99 19.92
C LEU A 414 6.80 -22.86 20.20
N LYS A 415 6.02 -22.64 19.15
CA LYS A 415 4.56 -22.50 19.25
C LYS A 415 3.85 -23.56 18.43
N ASP A 416 2.76 -24.05 18.98
CA ASP A 416 1.86 -25.02 18.35
C ASP A 416 2.61 -26.29 17.91
N HIS A 417 2.40 -26.78 16.67
CA HIS A 417 3.05 -28.01 16.21
C HIS A 417 4.58 -27.90 16.10
N ALA A 418 5.16 -26.70 16.15
CA ALA A 418 6.61 -26.50 16.11
C ALA A 418 7.31 -27.10 17.34
N ILE A 419 6.58 -27.35 18.44
CA ILE A 419 7.11 -28.03 19.63
C ILE A 419 7.64 -29.43 19.28
N ASN A 420 7.04 -30.11 18.30
CA ASN A 420 7.49 -31.45 17.91
C ASN A 420 8.91 -31.45 17.34
N ILE A 421 9.44 -30.31 16.88
CA ILE A 421 10.81 -30.17 16.36
C ILE A 421 11.84 -30.14 17.50
N LEU A 422 11.41 -29.99 18.76
CA LEU A 422 12.32 -29.91 19.91
C LEU A 422 13.39 -31.02 19.96
N PRO A 423 13.09 -32.32 19.69
CA PRO A 423 14.10 -33.37 19.64
C PRO A 423 15.15 -33.18 18.55
N ASN A 424 14.84 -32.44 17.49
CA ASN A 424 15.77 -32.09 16.41
C ASN A 424 16.67 -30.90 16.77
N LEU A 425 16.43 -30.20 17.89
CA LEU A 425 17.26 -29.09 18.34
C LEU A 425 18.38 -29.62 19.22
N ASN A 426 19.62 -29.58 18.72
CA ASN A 426 20.79 -29.95 19.50
C ASN A 426 21.19 -28.78 20.41
N ILE A 427 20.68 -28.79 21.64
CA ILE A 427 21.02 -27.82 22.68
C ILE A 427 22.29 -28.30 23.39
N ARG A 428 23.35 -27.48 23.33
CA ARG A 428 24.63 -27.81 23.96
C ARG A 428 24.62 -27.53 25.46
N LYS A 429 25.23 -28.42 26.25
CA LYS A 429 25.38 -28.29 27.71
C LYS A 429 26.02 -26.98 28.17
N HIS A 430 26.96 -26.45 27.39
CA HIS A 430 27.66 -25.19 27.66
C HIS A 430 27.33 -24.12 26.61
N GLY A 431 26.13 -24.19 26.02
CA GLY A 431 25.62 -23.19 25.08
C GLY A 431 25.16 -21.91 25.78
N GLU A 432 24.79 -20.90 24.98
CA GLU A 432 24.29 -19.62 25.48
C GLU A 432 22.77 -19.57 25.70
N LEU A 433 22.06 -20.68 25.44
CA LEU A 433 20.62 -20.74 25.59
C LEU A 433 20.23 -20.51 27.06
N ARG A 434 19.45 -19.46 27.30
CA ARG A 434 18.98 -19.08 28.64
C ARG A 434 17.51 -19.37 28.83
N TRP A 435 16.73 -19.28 27.75
CA TRP A 435 15.28 -19.40 27.79
C TRP A 435 14.75 -20.32 26.69
N LEU A 436 13.92 -21.28 27.08
CA LEU A 436 13.12 -22.10 26.18
C LEU A 436 11.64 -21.91 26.53
N GLU A 437 10.87 -21.37 25.59
CA GLU A 437 9.42 -21.22 25.75
C GLU A 437 8.68 -22.18 24.81
N LEU A 438 7.78 -22.98 25.37
CA LEU A 438 6.96 -23.94 24.64
C LEU A 438 5.49 -23.56 24.81
N HIS A 439 4.80 -23.22 23.72
CA HIS A 439 3.39 -22.81 23.73
C HIS A 439 2.52 -23.85 23.03
N ALA A 440 1.80 -24.67 23.81
CA ALA A 440 0.93 -25.74 23.31
C ALA A 440 -0.54 -25.47 23.65
N MET A 441 -1.36 -25.15 22.66
CA MET A 441 -2.79 -24.85 22.87
C MET A 441 -3.65 -26.11 23.04
N GLY A 442 -3.20 -27.26 22.54
CA GLY A 442 -3.86 -28.56 22.66
C GLY A 442 -2.90 -29.75 22.58
N ILE A 443 -3.37 -30.95 22.91
CA ILE A 443 -2.57 -32.19 22.94
C ILE A 443 -2.07 -32.60 21.55
N GLU A 444 -2.85 -32.28 20.53
CA GLU A 444 -2.54 -32.47 19.12
C GLU A 444 -1.27 -31.72 18.70
N ASN A 445 -0.95 -30.59 19.36
CA ASN A 445 0.21 -29.77 19.04
C ASN A 445 1.54 -30.48 19.33
N PHE A 446 1.55 -31.48 20.21
CA PHE A 446 2.79 -32.17 20.59
C PHE A 446 2.65 -33.71 20.59
N ALA A 447 1.73 -34.23 19.77
CA ALA A 447 1.46 -35.67 19.69
C ALA A 447 2.71 -36.51 19.33
N HIS A 448 3.63 -35.99 18.51
CA HIS A 448 4.88 -36.69 18.23
C HIS A 448 5.81 -36.68 19.46
N LEU A 449 5.83 -35.57 20.22
CA LEU A 449 6.61 -35.46 21.45
C LEU A 449 6.15 -36.46 22.52
N LEU A 450 4.87 -36.83 22.56
CA LEU A 450 4.35 -37.85 23.50
C LEU A 450 5.00 -39.22 23.32
N ASN A 451 5.37 -39.57 22.08
CA ASN A 451 6.02 -40.83 21.75
C ASN A 451 7.53 -40.84 22.04
N VAL A 452 8.10 -39.68 22.37
CA VAL A 452 9.49 -39.55 22.79
C VAL A 452 9.61 -40.04 24.23
N GLY A 453 10.72 -40.70 24.57
CA GLY A 453 10.95 -41.24 25.91
C GLY A 453 10.99 -40.13 26.96
N ASP A 454 10.57 -40.43 28.18
CA ASP A 454 10.68 -39.47 29.29
C ASP A 454 12.15 -39.14 29.54
N ARG A 455 12.44 -37.86 29.84
CA ARG A 455 13.80 -37.34 30.05
C ARG A 455 14.80 -37.66 28.92
N SER A 456 14.34 -37.81 27.69
CA SER A 456 15.22 -38.10 26.54
C SER A 456 15.66 -36.87 25.76
N ILE A 457 15.14 -35.69 26.09
CA ILE A 457 15.51 -34.43 25.45
C ILE A 457 16.32 -33.60 26.43
N ASP A 458 17.62 -33.48 26.18
CA ASP A 458 18.51 -32.69 27.02
C ASP A 458 18.32 -31.18 26.77
N VAL A 459 17.82 -30.49 27.79
CA VAL A 459 17.71 -29.02 27.83
C VAL A 459 18.68 -28.41 28.87
N TRP A 460 19.41 -29.24 29.62
CA TRP A 460 20.45 -28.83 30.58
C TRP A 460 19.95 -27.79 31.60
N ASP A 461 20.71 -26.72 31.83
CA ASP A 461 20.39 -25.66 32.80
C ASP A 461 19.63 -24.48 32.18
N VAL A 462 18.87 -24.72 31.11
CA VAL A 462 18.04 -23.72 30.44
C VAL A 462 16.76 -23.46 31.26
N LYS A 463 16.38 -22.18 31.42
CA LYS A 463 15.07 -21.84 32.01
C LYS A 463 13.97 -22.18 31.02
N THR A 464 13.14 -23.15 31.37
CA THR A 464 12.06 -23.62 30.50
C THR A 464 10.71 -23.18 31.04
N ALA A 465 9.92 -22.53 30.20
CA ALA A 465 8.52 -22.19 30.46
C ALA A 465 7.62 -22.93 29.47
N VAL A 466 6.63 -23.64 29.98
CA VAL A 466 5.62 -24.32 29.17
C VAL A 466 4.28 -23.65 29.42
N TYR A 467 3.63 -23.21 28.34
CA TYR A 467 2.33 -22.56 28.34
C TYR A 467 1.32 -23.49 27.69
N GLY A 468 0.13 -23.60 28.30
CA GLY A 468 -0.93 -24.50 27.83
C GLY A 468 -1.44 -25.43 28.93
N ARG A 469 -2.42 -26.27 28.58
CA ARG A 469 -3.07 -27.19 29.53
C ARG A 469 -2.32 -28.51 29.77
N HIS A 470 -1.28 -28.79 28.97
CA HIS A 470 -0.57 -30.08 28.98
C HIS A 470 0.92 -29.92 29.34
N GLN A 471 1.20 -29.13 30.37
CA GLN A 471 2.57 -28.80 30.77
C GLN A 471 3.30 -30.02 31.32
N HIS A 472 2.61 -30.87 32.07
CA HIS A 472 3.20 -32.05 32.70
C HIS A 472 3.71 -33.05 31.66
N GLU A 473 2.92 -33.31 30.62
CA GLU A 473 3.24 -34.22 29.54
C GLU A 473 4.48 -33.74 28.78
N ILE A 474 4.56 -32.45 28.45
CA ILE A 474 5.72 -31.86 27.78
C ILE A 474 6.96 -31.87 28.69
N LEU A 475 6.81 -31.43 29.95
CA LEU A 475 7.91 -31.36 30.92
C LEU A 475 8.49 -32.75 31.23
N SER A 476 7.66 -33.80 31.23
CA SER A 476 8.13 -35.18 31.47
C SER A 476 9.18 -35.65 30.44
N LYS A 477 9.16 -35.07 29.24
CA LYS A 477 10.09 -35.42 28.14
C LYS A 477 11.44 -34.74 28.26
N LEU A 478 11.54 -33.67 29.06
CA LEU A 478 12.73 -32.84 29.18
C LEU A 478 13.65 -33.33 30.31
N ASN A 479 14.95 -33.29 30.04
CA ASN A 479 15.99 -33.55 31.01
C ASN A 479 16.75 -32.24 31.31
N GLY A 480 16.51 -31.65 32.49
CA GLY A 480 17.08 -30.36 32.90
C GLY A 480 16.51 -29.85 34.23
N THR A 481 17.23 -28.94 34.88
CA THR A 481 17.08 -28.65 36.33
C THR A 481 16.22 -27.41 36.66
N ASN A 482 15.85 -26.59 35.67
CA ASN A 482 15.18 -25.28 35.88
C ASN A 482 13.87 -25.13 35.05
N THR A 483 12.92 -26.03 35.26
CA THR A 483 11.59 -25.98 34.64
C THR A 483 10.59 -25.23 35.52
N LYS A 484 9.88 -24.23 34.97
CA LYS A 484 8.80 -23.50 35.64
C LYS A 484 7.48 -23.70 34.91
N MET A 485 6.43 -24.03 35.65
CA MET A 485 5.05 -24.11 35.17
C MET A 485 4.36 -22.75 35.31
N PHE A 486 3.63 -22.31 34.28
CA PHE A 486 2.87 -21.05 34.29
C PHE A 486 1.45 -21.31 33.81
N SER A 487 0.46 -21.08 34.69
CA SER A 487 -0.98 -21.31 34.43
C SER A 487 -1.57 -20.38 33.38
#